data_AF-A0A6P1EIM8-F1
#
_entry.id   AF-A0A6P1EIM8-F1
#
_cell.length_a   1.000
_cell.length_b   1.000
_cell.length_c   1.000
_cell.angle_alpha   90.00
_cell.angle_beta   90.00
_cell.angle_gamma   90.00
#
_symmetry.space_group_name_H-M   'P 1'
#
loop_
_entity.id
_entity.type
_entity.pdbx_description
1 polymer ?
#
loop_
_entity_poly.entity_id
_entity_poly.type
_entity_poly.pdbx_seq_one_letter_code
_entity_poly.pdbx_strand_id
1 'polypeptide(L)'
;MSYVLGKSLFDTGVLTTALATCAMLWNMLYNAMFERVEKKFGFKRTMPVRIGHAVGLEGGLVLVVVLLAAWWLSISYWDAFLLEMGLIAFFLPYTYVYNLVYDKVRERLVRRGESGRVGVA
;
A
#
# COMPACT_ATOMS: atom_id res chain seq x y z
N MET A 1 10.62 30.03 -7.18
CA MET A 1 9.79 29.39 -6.13
C MET A 1 10.52 28.23 -5.41
N SER A 2 11.86 28.26 -5.29
CA SER A 2 12.64 27.25 -4.53
C SER A 2 12.98 27.67 -3.10
N TYR A 3 12.48 28.84 -2.65
CA TYR A 3 12.83 29.46 -1.38
C TYR A 3 11.75 29.34 -0.29
N VAL A 4 10.58 28.76 -0.61
CA VAL A 4 9.44 28.76 0.33
C VAL A 4 9.50 27.59 1.33
N LEU A 5 10.26 26.51 1.05
CA LEU A 5 10.20 25.31 1.90
C LEU A 5 11.33 25.13 2.92
N GLY A 6 12.49 25.80 2.81
CA GLY A 6 13.56 25.81 3.82
C GLY A 6 14.14 24.45 4.28
N LYS A 7 13.54 23.32 3.90
CA LYS A 7 14.01 21.95 4.06
C LYS A 7 14.67 21.55 2.76
N SER A 8 15.88 21.02 2.85
CA SER A 8 16.57 20.50 1.69
C SER A 8 15.69 19.41 1.05
N LEU A 9 15.59 19.38 -0.28
CA LEU A 9 15.00 18.23 -0.99
C LEU A 9 15.64 16.91 -0.53
N PHE A 10 16.91 16.98 -0.11
CA PHE A 10 17.63 15.90 0.54
C PHE A 10 16.98 15.44 1.86
N ASP A 11 16.54 16.36 2.72
CA ASP A 11 15.92 16.04 4.01
C ASP A 11 14.59 15.31 3.81
N THR A 12 13.82 15.72 2.81
CA THR A 12 12.54 15.07 2.49
C THR A 12 12.78 13.70 1.88
N GLY A 13 13.79 13.54 1.00
CA GLY A 13 14.18 12.26 0.44
C GLY A 13 14.69 11.26 1.48
N VAL A 14 15.54 11.71 2.40
CA VAL A 14 16.03 10.90 3.54
C VAL A 14 14.86 10.48 4.42
N LEU A 15 13.95 11.41 4.72
CA LEU A 15 12.79 11.09 5.54
C LEU A 15 11.91 10.06 4.85
N THR A 16 11.48 10.28 3.60
CA THR A 16 10.63 9.34 2.85
C THR A 16 11.27 7.96 2.73
N THR A 17 12.61 7.89 2.62
CA THR A 17 13.33 6.62 2.61
C THR A 17 13.28 5.94 3.98
N ALA A 18 13.45 6.69 5.07
CA ALA A 18 13.28 6.17 6.42
C ALA A 18 11.84 5.70 6.66
N LEU A 19 10.84 6.41 6.13
CA LEU A 19 9.43 6.02 6.22
C LEU A 19 9.15 4.72 5.48
N ALA A 20 9.62 4.61 4.24
CA ALA A 20 9.50 3.39 3.45
C ALA A 20 10.19 2.21 4.15
N THR A 21 11.37 2.45 4.73
CA THR A 21 12.11 1.43 5.49
C THR A 21 11.33 1.01 6.74
N CYS A 22 10.80 1.95 7.52
CA CYS A 22 9.95 1.66 8.68
C CYS A 22 8.69 0.89 8.28
N ALA A 23 8.05 1.24 7.17
CA ALA A 23 6.88 0.52 6.64
C ALA A 23 7.23 -0.91 6.22
N MET A 24 8.37 -1.11 5.55
CA MET A 24 8.88 -2.45 5.21
C MET A 24 9.18 -3.28 6.46
N LEU A 25 9.87 -2.69 7.43
CA LEU A 25 10.18 -3.34 8.71
C LEU A 25 8.91 -3.70 9.46
N TRP A 26 7.90 -2.82 9.48
CA TRP A 26 6.61 -3.09 10.10
C TRP A 26 5.89 -4.26 9.43
N ASN A 27 5.81 -4.28 8.09
CA ASN A 27 5.23 -5.41 7.36
C ASN A 27 5.94 -6.73 7.68
N MET A 28 7.27 -6.70 7.76
CA MET A 28 8.06 -7.89 8.07
C MET A 28 7.87 -8.34 9.52
N LEU A 29 7.84 -7.41 10.47
CA LEU A 29 7.62 -7.68 11.89
C LEU A 29 6.22 -8.22 12.15
N TYR A 30 5.20 -7.65 11.51
CA TYR A 30 3.82 -8.10 11.62
C TYR A 30 3.65 -9.51 11.05
N ASN A 31 4.16 -9.76 9.83
CA ASN A 31 4.16 -11.09 9.24
C ASN A 31 4.90 -12.10 10.14
N ALA A 32 6.07 -11.75 10.69
CA ALA A 32 6.83 -12.63 11.57
C ALA A 32 6.13 -12.92 12.90
N MET A 33 5.46 -11.92 13.51
CA MET A 33 4.64 -12.13 14.71
C MET A 33 3.46 -13.06 14.41
N PHE A 34 2.79 -12.85 13.28
CA PHE A 34 1.64 -13.65 12.89
C PHE A 34 2.03 -15.09 12.59
N GLU A 35 3.13 -15.33 11.89
CA GLU A 35 3.68 -16.68 11.68
C GLU A 35 4.01 -17.37 13.01
N ARG A 36 4.56 -16.62 13.99
CA ARG A 36 4.83 -17.15 15.34
C ARG A 36 3.55 -17.53 16.07
N VAL A 37 2.50 -16.72 15.95
CA VAL A 37 1.18 -17.00 16.54
C VAL A 37 0.52 -18.20 15.85
N GLU A 38 0.56 -18.26 14.51
CA GLU A 38 0.03 -19.37 13.71
C GLU A 38 0.72 -20.68 14.10
N LYS A 39 2.06 -20.67 14.22
CA LYS A 39 2.85 -21.83 14.63
C LYS A 39 2.62 -22.24 16.08
N LYS A 40 2.33 -21.30 16.98
CA LYS A 40 2.07 -21.56 18.41
C LYS A 40 0.67 -22.10 18.66
N PHE A 41 -0.33 -21.67 17.89
CA PHE A 41 -1.73 -22.09 18.06
C PHE A 41 -2.20 -23.18 17.08
N GLY A 42 -1.40 -23.53 16.07
CA GLY A 42 -1.75 -24.59 15.11
C GLY A 42 -3.02 -24.28 14.30
N PHE A 43 -3.29 -23.00 14.04
CA PHE A 43 -4.48 -22.57 13.32
C PHE A 43 -4.50 -23.19 11.92
N LYS A 44 -5.57 -23.91 11.58
CA LYS A 44 -5.88 -24.18 10.17
C LYS A 44 -6.12 -22.83 9.49
N ARG A 45 -5.51 -22.57 8.33
CA ARG A 45 -5.69 -21.36 7.51
C ARG A 45 -7.14 -21.25 6.99
N THR A 46 -8.08 -20.96 7.87
CA THR A 46 -9.48 -20.66 7.55
C THR A 46 -9.61 -19.20 7.12
N MET A 47 -10.57 -18.91 6.24
CA MET A 47 -10.81 -17.55 5.76
C MET A 47 -10.87 -16.45 6.83
N PRO A 48 -11.51 -16.62 8.01
CA PRO A 48 -11.49 -15.61 9.08
C PRO A 48 -10.08 -15.25 9.58
N VAL A 49 -9.14 -16.20 9.61
CA VAL A 49 -7.75 -15.97 10.03
C VAL A 49 -7.02 -15.08 9.00
N ARG A 50 -7.31 -15.28 7.71
CA ARG A 50 -6.76 -14.44 6.63
C ARG A 50 -7.31 -13.02 6.65
N ILE A 51 -8.61 -12.87 6.91
CA ILE A 51 -9.25 -11.55 7.01
C ILE A 51 -8.70 -10.81 8.23
N GLY A 52 -8.61 -11.47 9.39
CA GLY A 52 -8.01 -10.88 10.58
C GLY A 52 -6.54 -10.46 10.38
N HIS A 53 -5.77 -11.27 9.65
CA HIS A 53 -4.40 -10.93 9.28
C HIS A 53 -4.31 -9.71 8.37
N ALA A 54 -5.12 -9.67 7.31
CA ALA A 54 -5.14 -8.54 6.38
C ALA A 54 -5.57 -7.25 7.08
N VAL A 55 -6.64 -7.30 7.88
CA VAL A 55 -7.15 -6.15 8.64
C VAL A 55 -6.14 -5.67 9.68
N GLY A 56 -5.45 -6.58 10.37
CA GLY A 56 -4.45 -6.19 11.37
C GLY A 56 -3.14 -5.68 10.75
N LEU A 57 -2.72 -6.22 9.59
CA LEU A 57 -1.59 -5.71 8.83
C LEU A 57 -1.90 -4.28 8.35
N GLU A 58 -3.01 -4.12 7.67
CA GLU A 58 -3.42 -2.87 7.04
C GLU A 58 -3.77 -1.82 8.10
N GLY A 59 -4.50 -2.21 9.15
CA GLY A 59 -4.79 -1.35 10.29
C GLY A 59 -3.53 -0.94 11.08
N GLY A 60 -2.59 -1.87 11.29
CA GLY A 60 -1.31 -1.55 11.92
C GLY A 60 -0.47 -0.60 11.08
N LEU A 61 -0.46 -0.77 9.76
CA LEU A 61 0.24 0.10 8.83
C LEU A 61 -0.38 1.50 8.82
N VAL A 62 -1.71 1.61 8.77
CA VAL A 62 -2.45 2.87 8.90
C VAL A 62 -2.09 3.59 10.20
N LEU A 63 -2.01 2.88 11.34
CA LEU A 63 -1.61 3.48 12.61
C LEU A 63 -0.18 4.06 12.56
N VAL A 64 0.78 3.32 12.00
CA VAL A 64 2.16 3.80 11.87
C VAL A 64 2.23 5.02 10.95
N VAL A 65 1.51 5.00 9.82
CA VAL A 65 1.44 6.12 8.88
C VAL A 65 0.80 7.34 9.52
N VAL A 66 -0.30 7.17 10.24
CA VAL A 66 -1.01 8.26 10.93
C VAL A 66 -0.15 8.88 12.02
N LEU A 67 0.50 8.08 12.88
CA LEU A 67 1.41 8.57 13.91
C LEU A 67 2.52 9.43 13.31
N LEU A 68 3.05 8.95 12.19
CA LEU A 68 4.16 9.59 11.54
C LEU A 68 3.75 10.84 10.76
N ALA A 69 2.60 10.81 10.10
CA ALA A 69 2.01 11.96 9.44
C ALA A 69 1.65 13.07 10.45
N ALA A 70 1.05 12.70 11.59
CA ALA A 70 0.76 13.61 12.69
C ALA A 70 2.05 14.27 13.21
N TRP A 71 3.10 13.47 13.44
CA TRP A 71 4.40 13.98 13.89
C TRP A 71 5.06 14.90 12.86
N TRP A 72 5.03 14.54 11.57
CA TRP A 72 5.68 15.29 10.50
C TRP A 72 4.96 16.61 10.16
N LEU A 73 3.63 16.56 10.07
CA LEU A 73 2.79 17.71 9.71
C LEU A 73 2.39 18.54 10.94
N SER A 74 2.72 18.10 12.16
CA SER A 74 2.30 18.73 13.41
C SER A 74 0.79 18.97 13.49
N ILE A 75 0.02 18.01 12.97
CA ILE A 75 -1.45 18.02 12.98
C ILE A 75 -1.98 17.04 14.04
N SER A 76 -3.27 17.13 14.38
CA SER A 76 -3.86 16.19 15.32
C SER A 76 -3.89 14.76 14.75
N TYR A 77 -3.85 13.75 15.61
CA TYR A 77 -3.98 12.35 15.17
C TYR A 77 -5.30 12.09 14.43
N TRP A 78 -6.36 12.82 14.77
CA TRP A 78 -7.65 12.72 14.10
C TRP A 78 -7.60 13.28 12.68
N ASP A 79 -6.95 14.42 12.49
CA ASP A 79 -6.77 15.02 11.16
C ASP A 79 -5.87 14.14 10.29
N ALA A 80 -4.78 13.60 10.86
CA ALA A 80 -3.90 12.66 10.17
C ALA A 80 -4.63 11.37 9.76
N PHE A 81 -5.49 10.85 10.64
CA PHE A 81 -6.33 9.68 10.33
C PHE A 81 -7.34 9.96 9.21
N LEU A 82 -8.01 11.12 9.25
CA LEU A 82 -8.92 11.52 8.18
C LEU A 82 -8.20 11.71 6.84
N LEU A 83 -6.98 12.26 6.86
CA LEU A 83 -6.12 12.38 5.68
C LEU A 83 -5.81 11.01 5.08
N GLU A 84 -5.40 10.05 5.92
CA GLU A 84 -5.07 8.69 5.49
C GLU A 84 -6.31 7.98 4.94
N MET A 85 -7.45 8.09 5.62
CA MET A 85 -8.73 7.55 5.15
C MET A 85 -9.17 8.18 3.82
N GLY A 86 -8.97 9.49 3.65
CA GLY A 86 -9.24 10.18 2.38
C GLY A 86 -8.34 9.71 1.25
N LEU A 87 -7.05 9.49 1.55
CA LEU A 87 -6.08 8.96 0.59
C LEU A 87 -6.47 7.54 0.14
N ILE A 88 -6.75 6.64 1.07
CA ILE A 88 -7.17 5.27 0.78
C ILE A 88 -8.48 5.27 -0.02
N ALA A 89 -9.47 6.06 0.41
CA ALA A 89 -10.76 6.18 -0.27
C ALA A 89 -10.65 6.74 -1.69
N PHE A 90 -9.65 7.57 -1.98
CA PHE A 90 -9.37 8.07 -3.32
C PHE A 90 -8.55 7.08 -4.17
N PHE A 91 -7.53 6.46 -3.56
CA PHE A 91 -6.59 5.59 -4.27
C PHE A 91 -7.19 4.23 -4.65
N LEU A 92 -8.12 3.70 -3.84
CA LEU A 92 -8.80 2.43 -4.13
C LEU A 92 -9.64 2.47 -5.42
N PRO A 93 -10.59 3.42 -5.61
CA PRO A 93 -11.31 3.58 -6.86
C PRO A 93 -10.38 3.87 -8.04
N TYR A 94 -9.36 4.72 -7.84
CA TYR A 94 -8.37 5.02 -8.87
C TYR A 94 -7.65 3.74 -9.34
N THR A 95 -7.14 2.94 -8.42
CA THR A 95 -6.44 1.68 -8.72
C THR A 95 -7.36 0.69 -9.41
N TYR A 96 -8.63 0.60 -8.99
CA TYR A 96 -9.62 -0.25 -9.62
C TYR A 96 -9.89 0.15 -11.08
N VAL A 97 -10.14 1.44 -11.34
CA VAL A 97 -10.36 1.94 -12.70
C VAL A 97 -9.13 1.76 -13.57
N TYR A 98 -7.94 2.04 -13.03
CA TYR A 98 -6.67 1.82 -13.72
C TYR A 98 -6.50 0.35 -14.13
N ASN A 99 -6.74 -0.59 -13.20
CA ASN A 99 -6.67 -2.02 -13.49
C ASN A 99 -7.67 -2.44 -14.58
N LEU A 100 -8.91 -1.94 -14.54
CA LEU A 100 -9.90 -2.21 -15.58
C LEU A 100 -9.46 -1.71 -16.97
N VAL A 101 -8.90 -0.50 -17.03
CA VAL A 101 -8.38 0.05 -18.29
C VAL A 101 -7.19 -0.77 -18.78
N TYR A 102 -6.27 -1.12 -17.89
CA TYR A 102 -5.10 -1.93 -18.22
C TYR A 102 -5.49 -3.30 -18.78
N ASP A 103 -6.41 -4.01 -18.12
CA ASP A 103 -6.92 -5.30 -18.58
C ASP A 103 -7.55 -5.19 -19.96
N LYS A 104 -8.33 -4.14 -20.21
CA LYS A 104 -9.00 -3.91 -21.50
C LYS A 104 -8.02 -3.56 -22.62
N VAL A 105 -6.95 -2.81 -22.32
CA VAL A 105 -5.87 -2.53 -23.27
C VAL A 105 -5.07 -3.80 -23.57
N ARG A 106 -4.73 -4.57 -22.52
CA ARG A 106 -3.99 -5.82 -22.64
C ARG A 106 -4.76 -6.85 -23.45
N GLU A 107 -6.07 -7.01 -23.20
CA GLU A 107 -6.94 -7.90 -23.97
C GLU A 107 -6.96 -7.52 -25.47
N ARG A 108 -7.05 -6.21 -25.77
CA ARG A 108 -7.00 -5.71 -27.15
C ARG A 108 -5.66 -5.95 -27.84
N LEU A 109 -4.54 -5.85 -27.12
CA LEU A 109 -3.20 -6.12 -27.66
C LEU A 109 -2.98 -7.63 -27.90
N VAL A 110 -3.42 -8.48 -26.97
CA VAL A 110 -3.32 -9.94 -27.09
C VAL A 110 -4.19 -10.47 -28.24
N ARG A 111 -5.44 -9.99 -28.39
CA ARG A 111 -6.29 -10.35 -29.56
C ARG A 111 -5.68 -9.93 -30.90
N ARG A 112 -4.93 -8.83 -30.95
CA ARG A 112 -4.20 -8.42 -32.17
C ARG A 112 -3.03 -9.36 -32.50
N GLY A 113 -2.39 -9.97 -31.50
CA GLY A 113 -1.29 -10.92 -31.68
C GLY A 113 -1.72 -12.28 -32.25
N GLU A 114 -2.92 -12.76 -31.89
CA GLU A 114 -3.45 -14.04 -32.43
C GLU A 114 -3.91 -13.91 -33.89
N SER A 115 -4.45 -12.76 -34.27
CA SER A 115 -4.87 -12.50 -35.67
C SER A 115 -3.68 -12.45 -36.64
N GLY A 116 -2.47 -12.15 -36.17
CA GLY A 116 -1.24 -12.18 -36.97
C GLY A 116 -0.60 -13.56 -37.13
N ARG A 117 -0.97 -14.56 -36.30
CA ARG A 117 -0.45 -15.93 -36.40
C ARG A 117 -1.31 -16.86 -37.26
N VAL A 118 -2.61 -16.57 -37.40
CA VAL A 118 -3.54 -17.39 -38.21
C VAL A 118 -3.45 -17.04 -39.71
N GLY A 119 -2.91 -15.88 -40.09
CA GLY A 119 -2.75 -15.47 -41.49
C GLY A 119 -1.45 -15.93 -42.19
N VAL A 120 -0.61 -16.74 -41.53
CA VAL A 120 0.70 -17.18 -42.06
C VAL A 120 0.81 -18.72 -42.09
N ALA A 121 -0.28 -19.44 -41.83
CA ALA A 121 -0.34 -20.90 -41.90
C ALA A 121 -1.02 -21.35 -43.21
#